data_AF-A0A0N0AXW7-F1
#
_entry.id   AF-A0A0N0AXW7-F1
#
_cell.length_a   1.000
_cell.length_b   1.000
_cell.length_c   1.000
_cell.angle_alpha   90.00
_cell.angle_beta   90.00
_cell.angle_gamma   90.00
#
_symmetry.space_group_name_H-M   'P 1'
#
loop_
_entity.id
_entity.type
_entity.pdbx_description
1 polymer ?
#
loop_
_entity_poly.entity_id
_entity_poly.type
_entity_poly.pdbx_seq_one_letter_code
_entity_poly.pdbx_strand_id
1 'polypeptide(L)'
;MRLSVIAHPVVRHAPLHRVLVPAARLRNLWVRPPEPVVGVAAVTGSRADLLRLGALVRLAATSRHSALFVPARDNVPVEELWRMGHARPVDLLVVRRDVGLRPSVWPAVRRALRRSTARPGRFTTPPARADEVWRRWEWTGPHRIALAEHASTLVVSSTGRSLHRLGDVLTEAGELVAADRDVHRHGHAHLTGLRTVFTEPDVALDVYGHDPIFHRRRWAVTA
;
A
#
# COMPACT_ATOMS: atom_id res chain seq x y z
N MET A 1 -8.52 8.67 11.53
CA MET A 1 -7.93 9.82 10.81
C MET A 1 -8.93 10.33 9.79
N ARG A 2 -9.00 11.64 9.50
CA ARG A 2 -9.82 12.16 8.38
C ARG A 2 -8.97 12.24 7.12
N LEU A 3 -9.45 11.67 6.02
CA LEU A 3 -8.76 11.63 4.74
C LEU A 3 -9.61 12.23 3.63
N SER A 4 -8.96 12.99 2.75
CA SER A 4 -9.52 13.44 1.48
C SER A 4 -9.20 12.42 0.39
N VAL A 5 -10.23 11.94 -0.30
CA VAL A 5 -10.10 11.00 -1.42
C VAL A 5 -10.95 11.47 -2.59
N ILE A 6 -10.58 11.03 -3.78
CA ILE A 6 -11.35 11.18 -5.01
C ILE A 6 -11.99 9.83 -5.30
N ALA A 7 -13.33 9.78 -5.33
CA ALA A 7 -14.09 8.59 -5.65
C ALA A 7 -14.45 8.61 -7.13
N HIS A 8 -14.02 7.58 -7.85
CA HIS A 8 -14.35 7.34 -9.24
C HIS A 8 -15.40 6.24 -9.33
N PRO A 9 -16.63 6.51 -9.80
CA PRO A 9 -17.62 5.45 -9.99
C PRO A 9 -17.18 4.47 -11.07
N VAL A 10 -17.48 3.19 -10.87
CA VAL A 10 -17.22 2.09 -11.81
C VAL A 10 -18.56 1.47 -12.20
N VAL A 11 -18.91 1.56 -13.48
CA VAL A 11 -20.24 1.15 -13.99
C VAL A 11 -20.25 -0.30 -14.51
N ARG A 12 -19.11 -0.80 -15.01
CA ARG A 12 -19.05 -2.04 -15.83
C ARG A 12 -18.47 -3.27 -15.11
N HIS A 13 -18.25 -3.20 -13.80
CA HIS A 13 -17.63 -4.29 -13.04
C HIS A 13 -18.35 -4.51 -11.71
N ALA A 14 -19.58 -5.03 -11.73
CA ALA A 14 -20.18 -5.53 -10.49
C ALA A 14 -19.33 -6.69 -9.95
N PRO A 15 -18.96 -6.71 -8.65
CA PRO A 15 -19.44 -5.87 -7.53
C PRO A 15 -18.61 -4.59 -7.18
N LEU A 16 -17.59 -4.22 -7.95
CA LEU A 16 -16.82 -2.98 -7.77
C LEU A 16 -17.63 -1.75 -8.22
N HIS A 17 -18.08 -0.94 -7.27
CA HIS A 17 -18.87 0.27 -7.56
C HIS A 17 -18.02 1.53 -7.67
N ARG A 18 -16.85 1.56 -7.03
CA ARG A 18 -15.97 2.74 -7.04
C ARG A 18 -14.50 2.40 -6.80
N VAL A 19 -13.63 3.24 -7.36
CA VAL A 19 -12.21 3.30 -7.00
C VAL A 19 -11.94 4.58 -6.22
N LEU A 20 -11.32 4.45 -5.06
CA LEU A 20 -10.88 5.55 -4.22
C LEU A 20 -9.42 5.86 -4.55
N VAL A 21 -9.12 7.13 -4.78
CA VAL A 21 -7.76 7.63 -5.03
C VAL A 21 -7.44 8.68 -3.97
N PRO A 22 -6.25 8.68 -3.35
CA PRO A 22 -5.84 9.75 -2.44
C PRO A 22 -5.94 11.12 -3.15
N ALA A 23 -6.62 12.10 -2.54
CA ALA A 23 -6.73 13.43 -3.15
C ALA A 23 -5.37 14.16 -3.18
N ALA A 24 -4.53 13.92 -2.16
CA ALA A 24 -3.13 14.31 -2.18
C ALA A 24 -2.26 13.08 -2.50
N ARG A 25 -1.29 13.25 -3.41
CA ARG A 25 -0.31 12.20 -3.72
C ARG A 25 0.50 11.83 -2.48
N LEU A 26 0.72 10.54 -2.28
CA LEU A 26 1.69 10.00 -1.32
C LEU A 26 3.06 10.07 -1.99
N ARG A 27 3.69 11.24 -1.95
CA ARG A 27 4.87 11.58 -2.79
C ARG A 27 6.15 10.87 -2.36
N ASN A 28 6.24 10.49 -1.09
CA ASN A 28 7.35 9.75 -0.52
C ASN A 28 6.86 8.32 -0.22
N LEU A 29 6.27 7.69 -1.23
CA LEU A 29 5.83 6.30 -1.19
C LEU A 29 6.20 5.64 -2.52
N TRP A 30 6.81 4.47 -2.49
CA TRP A 30 7.01 3.65 -3.69
C TRP A 30 6.70 2.18 -3.40
N VAL A 31 6.39 1.48 -4.46
CA VAL A 31 5.92 0.10 -4.41
C VAL A 31 6.74 -0.69 -5.41
N ARG A 32 7.29 -1.80 -4.95
CA ARG A 32 8.01 -2.78 -5.77
C ARG A 32 7.13 -4.02 -5.92
N PRO A 33 6.96 -4.56 -7.14
CA PRO A 33 6.24 -5.80 -7.33
C PRO A 33 7.03 -6.98 -6.72
N PRO A 34 6.40 -8.17 -6.57
CA PRO A 34 7.11 -9.37 -6.14
C PRO A 34 8.28 -9.67 -7.06
N GLU A 35 9.46 -9.83 -6.49
CA GLU A 35 10.63 -10.25 -7.23
C GLU A 35 10.46 -11.69 -7.73
N PRO A 36 10.70 -12.02 -9.02
CA PRO A 36 10.40 -13.33 -9.57
C PRO A 36 11.07 -14.51 -8.85
N VAL A 37 12.26 -14.29 -8.29
CA VAL A 37 13.06 -15.34 -7.62
C VAL A 37 12.73 -15.45 -6.13
N VAL A 38 12.50 -14.32 -5.46
CA VAL A 38 12.38 -14.27 -3.99
C VAL A 38 10.92 -14.17 -3.55
N GLY A 39 10.00 -13.81 -4.45
CA GLY A 39 8.59 -13.61 -4.15
C GLY A 39 8.31 -12.39 -3.26
N VAL A 40 9.28 -11.50 -3.03
CA VAL A 40 9.12 -10.38 -2.09
C VAL A 40 8.67 -9.13 -2.85
N ALA A 41 7.47 -8.65 -2.55
CA ALA A 41 7.04 -7.28 -2.85
C ALA A 41 7.46 -6.35 -1.72
N ALA A 42 7.56 -5.05 -2.01
CA ALA A 42 7.86 -4.06 -0.98
C ALA A 42 7.01 -2.81 -1.12
N VAL A 43 6.59 -2.25 0.01
CA VAL A 43 6.10 -0.88 0.12
C VAL A 43 7.12 -0.12 0.93
N THR A 44 7.61 1.01 0.40
CA THR A 44 8.48 1.89 1.17
C THR A 44 7.83 3.25 1.26
N GLY A 45 7.88 3.88 2.43
CA GLY A 45 7.34 5.22 2.58
C GLY A 45 7.93 6.02 3.72
N SER A 46 7.66 7.32 3.70
CA SER A 46 7.93 8.19 4.84
C SER A 46 6.91 7.91 5.95
N ARG A 47 7.19 8.32 7.18
CA ARG A 47 6.22 8.27 8.29
C ARG A 47 4.83 8.74 7.88
N ALA A 48 4.76 9.95 7.32
CA ALA A 48 3.49 10.57 6.96
C ALA A 48 2.73 9.79 5.88
N ASP A 49 3.43 9.22 4.91
CA ASP A 49 2.79 8.50 3.81
C ASP A 49 2.42 7.06 4.18
N LEU A 50 3.19 6.40 5.05
CA LEU A 50 2.83 5.09 5.62
C LEU A 50 1.59 5.20 6.52
N LEU A 51 1.53 6.20 7.41
CA LEU A 51 0.34 6.46 8.24
C LEU A 51 -0.91 6.72 7.38
N ARG A 52 -0.77 7.52 6.31
CA ARG A 52 -1.85 7.76 5.35
C ARG A 52 -2.26 6.51 4.61
N LEU A 53 -1.30 5.74 4.10
CA LEU A 53 -1.58 4.49 3.39
C LEU A 53 -2.29 3.49 4.30
N GLY A 54 -1.83 3.29 5.53
CA GLY A 54 -2.47 2.39 6.48
C GLY A 54 -3.93 2.76 6.76
N ALA A 55 -4.23 4.06 6.88
CA ALA A 55 -5.60 4.55 7.04
C ALA A 55 -6.45 4.37 5.77
N LEU A 56 -5.90 4.62 4.58
CA LEU A 56 -6.58 4.39 3.30
C LEU A 56 -6.91 2.90 3.10
N VAL A 57 -5.99 2.01 3.45
CA VAL A 57 -6.19 0.56 3.38
C VAL A 57 -7.31 0.12 4.32
N ARG A 58 -7.33 0.62 5.56
CA ARG A 58 -8.43 0.37 6.50
C ARG A 58 -9.76 0.91 6.00
N LEU A 59 -9.76 2.05 5.30
CA LEU A 59 -10.96 2.58 4.65
C LEU A 59 -11.45 1.67 3.53
N ALA A 60 -10.55 1.15 2.68
CA ALA A 60 -10.92 0.21 1.62
C ALA A 60 -11.45 -1.12 2.17
N ALA A 61 -10.91 -1.58 3.30
CA ALA A 61 -11.32 -2.80 3.96
C ALA A 61 -12.80 -2.79 4.42
N THR A 62 -13.37 -1.62 4.75
CA THR A 62 -14.75 -1.53 5.25
C THR A 62 -15.82 -1.79 4.18
N SER A 63 -15.48 -1.68 2.89
CA SER A 63 -16.47 -1.73 1.81
C SER A 63 -16.14 -2.80 0.78
N ARG A 64 -17.02 -3.79 0.62
CA ARG A 64 -16.98 -4.80 -0.46
C ARG A 64 -17.26 -4.25 -1.87
N HIS A 65 -17.43 -2.93 -1.99
CA HIS A 65 -17.78 -2.25 -3.25
C HIS A 65 -16.74 -1.21 -3.66
N SER A 66 -15.61 -1.15 -2.95
CA SER A 66 -14.55 -0.17 -3.18
C SER A 66 -13.21 -0.85 -3.41
N ALA A 67 -12.40 -0.26 -4.27
CA ALA A 67 -10.96 -0.50 -4.33
C ALA A 67 -10.22 0.80 -4.01
N LEU A 68 -9.01 0.70 -3.47
CA LEU A 68 -8.09 1.82 -3.29
C LEU A 68 -7.01 1.75 -4.37
N PHE A 69 -6.85 2.82 -5.13
CA PHE A 69 -5.75 2.97 -6.09
C PHE A 69 -4.82 4.09 -5.65
N VAL A 70 -3.53 3.76 -5.52
CA VAL A 70 -2.46 4.70 -5.16
C VAL A 70 -1.49 4.82 -6.35
N PRO A 71 -1.48 5.97 -7.06
CA PRO A 71 -0.57 6.19 -8.17
C PRO A 71 0.84 6.49 -7.62
N ALA A 72 1.64 5.45 -7.43
CA ALA A 72 2.96 5.53 -6.82
C ALA A 72 4.11 5.34 -7.83
N ARG A 73 3.83 4.86 -9.05
CA ARG A 73 4.89 4.47 -10.00
C ARG A 73 5.78 5.63 -10.47
N ASP A 74 5.23 6.85 -10.47
CA ASP A 74 5.94 8.05 -10.95
C ASP A 74 6.68 8.76 -9.79
N ASN A 75 6.61 8.22 -8.56
CA ASN A 75 7.39 8.75 -7.44
C ASN A 75 8.85 8.32 -7.60
N VAL A 76 9.77 9.23 -7.31
CA VAL A 76 11.22 9.00 -7.46
C VAL A 76 11.70 8.16 -6.27
N PRO A 77 12.20 6.93 -6.47
CA PRO A 77 12.77 6.13 -5.40
C PRO A 77 14.08 6.75 -4.91
N VAL A 78 14.39 6.53 -3.63
CA VAL A 78 15.73 6.79 -3.12
C VAL A 78 16.69 5.74 -3.69
N GLU A 79 17.77 6.18 -4.34
CA GLU A 79 18.67 5.33 -5.13
C GLU A 79 19.30 4.17 -4.34
N GLU A 80 19.62 4.39 -3.05
CA GLU A 80 20.27 3.39 -2.18
C GLU A 80 19.36 2.19 -1.85
N LEU A 81 18.08 2.44 -1.57
CA LEU A 81 17.06 1.39 -1.36
C LEU A 81 16.67 0.68 -2.66
N TRP A 82 16.84 1.37 -3.79
CA TRP A 82 16.47 0.86 -5.11
C TRP A 82 17.50 -0.13 -5.68
N ARG A 83 18.76 -0.05 -5.23
CA ARG A 83 19.83 -0.96 -5.67
C ARG A 83 19.63 -2.41 -5.21
N MET A 84 18.71 -2.69 -4.28
CA MET A 84 18.38 -4.05 -3.83
C MET A 84 17.41 -4.80 -4.75
N GLY A 85 16.90 -4.19 -5.84
CA GLY A 85 16.09 -4.91 -6.81
C GLY A 85 15.87 -4.13 -8.11
N HIS A 86 16.12 -4.77 -9.25
CA HIS A 86 16.05 -4.17 -10.59
C HIS A 86 14.64 -3.80 -11.09
N ALA A 87 13.59 -3.93 -10.27
CA ALA A 87 12.20 -3.88 -10.73
C ALA A 87 11.61 -2.47 -10.60
N ARG A 88 11.24 -1.83 -11.73
CA ARG A 88 10.62 -0.47 -11.81
C ARG A 88 9.49 -0.23 -10.79
N PRO A 89 9.33 0.99 -10.24
CA PRO A 89 8.23 1.27 -9.32
C PRO A 89 6.88 1.04 -10.00
N VAL A 90 5.93 0.49 -9.26
CA VAL A 90 4.57 0.21 -9.74
C VAL A 90 3.54 1.02 -8.97
N ASP A 91 2.35 1.14 -9.53
CA ASP A 91 1.21 1.64 -8.78
C ASP A 91 0.73 0.57 -7.77
N LEU A 92 -0.09 0.96 -6.79
CA LEU A 92 -0.71 0.02 -5.85
C LEU A 92 -2.23 0.03 -6.00
N LEU A 93 -2.82 -1.16 -6.09
CA LEU A 93 -4.26 -1.39 -6.04
C LEU A 93 -4.57 -2.32 -4.88
N VAL A 94 -5.36 -1.85 -3.91
CA VAL A 94 -5.85 -2.64 -2.79
C VAL A 94 -7.33 -2.90 -2.96
N VAL A 95 -7.74 -4.15 -2.96
CA VAL A 95 -9.12 -4.55 -3.21
C VAL A 95 -9.50 -5.73 -2.34
N ARG A 96 -10.74 -5.79 -1.86
CA ARG A 96 -11.17 -7.01 -1.15
C ARG A 96 -11.35 -8.16 -2.14
N ARG A 97 -11.03 -9.39 -1.71
CA ARG A 97 -11.13 -10.61 -2.53
C ARG A 97 -12.58 -10.89 -2.93
N ASP A 98 -13.54 -10.60 -2.07
CA ASP A 98 -14.98 -10.74 -2.36
C ASP A 98 -15.50 -9.74 -3.40
N VAL A 99 -14.70 -8.76 -3.82
CA VAL A 99 -14.99 -7.93 -5.00
C VAL A 99 -14.77 -8.73 -6.30
N GLY A 100 -13.98 -9.80 -6.29
CA GLY A 100 -13.74 -10.62 -7.48
C GLY A 100 -13.02 -9.90 -8.63
N LEU A 101 -12.38 -8.75 -8.38
CA LEU A 101 -11.64 -8.02 -9.41
C LEU A 101 -10.38 -8.78 -9.79
N ARG A 102 -10.37 -9.37 -10.98
CA ARG A 102 -9.17 -10.02 -11.54
C ARG A 102 -8.10 -8.96 -11.88
N PRO A 103 -6.81 -9.19 -11.57
CA PRO A 103 -5.72 -8.26 -11.92
C PRO A 103 -5.71 -7.88 -13.41
N SER A 104 -6.03 -8.81 -14.31
CA SER A 104 -6.07 -8.57 -15.76
C SER A 104 -7.16 -7.57 -16.21
N VAL A 105 -8.18 -7.35 -15.40
CA VAL A 105 -9.27 -6.39 -15.68
C VAL A 105 -8.87 -4.96 -15.28
N TRP A 106 -7.88 -4.82 -14.39
CA TRP A 106 -7.46 -3.53 -13.87
C TRP A 106 -7.10 -2.48 -14.94
N PRO A 107 -6.37 -2.79 -16.04
CA PRO A 107 -6.04 -1.79 -17.05
C PRO A 107 -7.27 -1.15 -17.69
N ALA A 108 -8.35 -1.92 -17.90
CA ALA A 108 -9.61 -1.41 -18.42
C ALA A 108 -10.29 -0.48 -17.40
N VAL A 109 -10.35 -0.89 -16.13
CA VAL A 109 -10.86 -0.05 -15.03
C VAL A 109 -10.06 1.25 -14.92
N ARG A 110 -8.73 1.16 -14.83
CA ARG A 110 -7.81 2.30 -14.75
C ARG A 110 -8.02 3.30 -15.88
N ARG A 111 -8.23 2.82 -17.11
CA ARG A 111 -8.55 3.67 -18.28
C ARG A 111 -9.92 4.32 -18.16
N ALA A 112 -10.91 3.65 -17.57
CA ALA A 112 -12.22 4.23 -17.32
C ALA A 112 -12.19 5.33 -16.24
N LEU A 113 -11.30 5.26 -15.24
CA LEU A 113 -11.16 6.30 -14.21
C LEU A 113 -10.83 7.68 -14.80
N ARG A 114 -10.03 7.71 -15.87
CA ARG A 114 -9.68 8.95 -16.59
C ARG A 114 -10.88 9.63 -17.24
N ARG A 115 -11.97 8.87 -17.47
CA ARG A 115 -13.20 9.32 -18.16
C ARG A 115 -14.39 9.42 -17.21
N SER A 116 -14.24 9.02 -15.95
CA SER A 116 -15.34 9.02 -14.99
C SER A 116 -15.55 10.40 -14.38
N THR A 117 -16.79 10.73 -14.01
CA THR A 117 -17.10 11.90 -13.18
C THR A 117 -16.64 11.67 -11.74
N ALA A 118 -15.40 12.07 -11.47
CA ALA A 118 -14.77 11.92 -10.17
C ALA A 118 -15.45 12.81 -9.12
N ARG A 119 -15.61 12.31 -7.90
CA ARG A 119 -16.24 13.02 -6.79
C ARG A 119 -15.28 13.15 -5.61
N PRO A 120 -14.90 14.38 -5.18
CA PRO A 120 -14.12 14.53 -3.96
C PRO A 120 -14.97 14.10 -2.75
N GLY A 121 -14.34 13.49 -1.76
CA GLY A 121 -14.98 13.09 -0.52
C GLY A 121 -14.01 13.15 0.65
N ARG A 122 -14.57 13.35 1.85
CA ARG A 122 -13.84 13.24 3.11
C ARG A 122 -14.38 12.06 3.90
N PHE A 123 -13.48 11.18 4.33
CA PHE A 123 -13.85 9.98 5.06
C PHE A 123 -13.11 9.93 6.40
N THR A 124 -13.81 9.55 7.45
CA THR A 124 -13.18 9.15 8.71
C THR A 124 -12.77 7.69 8.58
N THR A 125 -11.48 7.42 8.71
CA THR A 125 -10.95 6.06 8.68
C THR A 125 -11.10 5.40 10.05
N PRO A 126 -11.36 4.09 10.09
CA PRO A 126 -11.25 3.31 11.32
C PRO A 126 -9.89 3.54 12.00
N PRO A 127 -9.83 3.60 13.35
CA PRO A 127 -8.59 3.74 14.09
C PRO A 127 -7.71 2.50 13.94
N ALA A 128 -6.44 2.61 14.34
CA ALA A 128 -5.51 1.47 14.25
C ALA A 128 -5.79 0.57 15.43
N ARG A 129 -5.75 -0.73 15.22
CA ARG A 129 -5.84 -1.69 16.31
C ARG A 129 -4.44 -2.09 16.74
N ALA A 130 -4.26 -2.28 18.04
CA ALA A 130 -3.01 -2.77 18.58
C ALA A 130 -2.79 -4.25 18.21
N ASP A 131 -1.54 -4.67 18.20
CA ASP A 131 -1.10 -6.00 17.78
C ASP A 131 -1.68 -7.14 18.63
N GLU A 132 -1.95 -6.88 19.92
CA GLU A 132 -2.59 -7.83 20.83
C GLU A 132 -3.96 -8.29 20.30
N VAL A 133 -4.70 -7.40 19.65
CA VAL A 133 -6.01 -7.72 19.05
C VAL A 133 -5.85 -8.76 17.97
N TRP A 134 -4.78 -8.68 17.18
CA TRP A 134 -4.51 -9.57 16.07
C TRP A 134 -3.87 -10.89 16.49
N ARG A 135 -2.99 -10.88 17.51
CA ARG A 135 -2.43 -12.11 18.12
C ARG A 135 -3.52 -13.03 18.67
N ARG A 136 -4.58 -12.46 19.27
CA ARG A 136 -5.78 -13.20 19.71
C ARG A 136 -6.54 -13.85 18.55
N TRP A 137 -6.40 -13.28 17.37
CA TRP A 137 -7.19 -13.54 16.16
C TRP A 137 -6.46 -14.48 15.20
N GLU A 138 -5.13 -14.55 15.25
CA GLU A 138 -4.28 -15.50 14.50
C GLU A 138 -4.61 -16.97 14.82
N TRP A 139 -5.18 -17.25 16.00
CA TRP A 139 -5.72 -18.58 16.37
C TRP A 139 -6.89 -19.08 15.49
N THR A 140 -7.46 -18.22 14.63
CA THR A 140 -8.61 -18.57 13.77
C THR A 140 -8.25 -18.90 12.32
N GLY A 141 -6.97 -19.09 12.01
CA GLY A 141 -6.47 -19.55 10.71
C GLY A 141 -5.75 -18.47 9.90
N PRO A 142 -5.03 -18.86 8.83
CA PRO A 142 -4.11 -17.98 8.11
C PRO A 142 -4.86 -16.86 7.38
N HIS A 143 -4.42 -15.63 7.55
CA HIS A 143 -4.87 -14.54 6.71
C HIS A 143 -4.18 -14.70 5.34
N ARG A 144 -4.94 -14.71 4.23
CA ARG A 144 -4.35 -14.83 2.89
C ARG A 144 -4.58 -13.56 2.09
N ILE A 145 -3.54 -12.80 1.81
CA ILE A 145 -3.42 -11.73 0.81
C ILE A 145 -2.78 -12.36 -0.43
N ALA A 146 -3.43 -12.17 -1.57
CA ALA A 146 -2.83 -12.48 -2.85
C ALA A 146 -2.19 -11.21 -3.41
N LEU A 147 -0.97 -11.36 -3.93
CA LEU A 147 -0.18 -10.31 -4.56
C LEU A 147 -0.01 -10.69 -6.03
N ALA A 148 -0.35 -9.78 -6.93
CA ALA A 148 -0.15 -9.98 -8.36
C ALA A 148 0.28 -8.67 -9.01
N GLU A 149 1.34 -8.70 -9.81
CA GLU A 149 1.66 -7.58 -10.68
C GLU A 149 0.87 -7.70 -11.99
N HIS A 150 0.22 -6.60 -12.41
CA HIS A 150 -0.35 -6.52 -13.75
C HIS A 150 -0.34 -5.07 -14.26
N ALA A 151 0.22 -4.84 -15.45
CA ALA A 151 0.29 -3.54 -16.12
C ALA A 151 0.86 -2.40 -15.25
N SER A 152 2.01 -2.66 -14.62
CA SER A 152 2.70 -1.76 -13.69
C SER A 152 1.82 -1.36 -12.50
N THR A 153 1.10 -2.33 -11.95
CA THR A 153 0.32 -2.18 -10.72
C THR A 153 0.45 -3.45 -9.90
N LEU A 154 0.88 -3.30 -8.65
CA LEU A 154 0.76 -4.35 -7.64
C LEU A 154 -0.68 -4.39 -7.15
N VAL A 155 -1.35 -5.51 -7.40
CA VAL A 155 -2.70 -5.80 -6.90
C VAL A 155 -2.59 -6.61 -5.63
N VAL A 156 -3.07 -6.02 -4.54
CA VAL A 156 -3.17 -6.61 -3.20
C VAL A 156 -4.63 -6.97 -2.98
N SER A 157 -4.94 -8.27 -2.87
CA SER A 157 -6.32 -8.74 -2.67
C SER A 157 -6.49 -9.69 -1.50
N SER A 158 -7.45 -9.40 -0.61
CA SER A 158 -7.69 -10.23 0.58
C SER A 158 -9.06 -10.02 1.21
N THR A 159 -9.37 -10.74 2.29
CA THR A 159 -10.59 -10.48 3.06
C THR A 159 -10.55 -9.08 3.70
N GLY A 160 -11.72 -8.50 4.01
CA GLY A 160 -11.77 -7.21 4.72
C GLY A 160 -11.01 -7.24 6.06
N ARG A 161 -11.06 -8.36 6.78
CA ARG A 161 -10.31 -8.56 8.03
C ARG A 161 -8.80 -8.48 7.81
N SER A 162 -8.27 -9.21 6.83
CA SER A 162 -6.84 -9.20 6.50
C SER A 162 -6.38 -7.83 5.99
N LEU A 163 -7.20 -7.13 5.21
CA LEU A 163 -6.88 -5.77 4.77
C LEU A 163 -6.88 -4.78 5.93
N HIS A 164 -7.77 -4.94 6.92
CA HIS A 164 -7.68 -4.13 8.14
C HIS A 164 -6.33 -4.32 8.84
N ARG A 165 -5.87 -5.57 8.98
CA ARG A 165 -4.57 -5.86 9.57
C ARG A 165 -3.41 -5.31 8.75
N LEU A 166 -3.43 -5.45 7.42
CA LEU A 166 -2.45 -4.80 6.55
C LEU A 166 -2.37 -3.29 6.83
N GLY A 167 -3.53 -2.63 6.95
CA GLY A 167 -3.56 -1.20 7.24
C GLY A 167 -3.09 -0.85 8.66
N ASP A 168 -3.24 -1.75 9.63
CA ASP A 168 -2.67 -1.61 10.97
C ASP A 168 -1.13 -1.75 10.92
N VAL A 169 -0.59 -2.77 10.25
CA VAL A 169 0.86 -2.97 10.06
C VAL A 169 1.52 -1.78 9.37
N LEU A 170 0.90 -1.22 8.33
CA LEU A 170 1.39 -0.01 7.67
C LEU A 170 1.39 1.21 8.59
N THR A 171 0.45 1.26 9.53
CA THR A 171 0.38 2.35 10.52
C THR A 171 1.48 2.19 11.56
N GLU A 172 1.66 0.98 12.08
CA GLU A 172 2.75 0.63 12.99
C GLU A 172 4.11 0.95 12.37
N ALA A 173 4.36 0.50 11.14
CA ALA A 173 5.56 0.84 10.38
C ALA A 173 5.76 2.37 10.31
N GLY A 174 4.70 3.12 9.99
CA GLY A 174 4.74 4.57 9.98
C GLY A 174 5.16 5.20 11.32
N GLU A 175 4.72 4.64 12.46
CA GLU A 175 5.15 5.10 13.78
C GLU A 175 6.60 4.71 14.08
N LEU A 176 7.04 3.51 13.68
CA LEU A 176 8.42 3.05 13.84
C LEU A 176 9.43 3.96 13.12
N VAL A 177 9.07 4.53 11.95
CA VAL A 177 9.97 5.46 11.22
C VAL A 177 10.54 6.57 12.12
N ALA A 178 9.74 7.11 13.05
CA ALA A 178 10.19 8.21 13.91
C ALA A 178 11.10 7.80 15.07
N ALA A 179 11.15 6.51 15.39
CA ALA A 179 11.96 5.97 16.49
C ALA A 179 13.14 5.13 15.99
N ASP A 180 13.14 4.77 14.70
CA ASP A 180 14.11 3.86 14.11
C ASP A 180 15.49 4.50 13.94
N ARG A 181 16.51 3.84 14.50
CA ARG A 181 17.89 4.35 14.48
C ARG A 181 18.51 4.29 13.10
N ASP A 182 18.19 3.28 12.30
CA ASP A 182 18.76 3.10 10.98
C ASP A 182 18.13 4.08 9.99
N VAL A 183 16.84 4.39 10.13
CA VAL A 183 16.21 5.51 9.39
C VAL A 183 16.92 6.82 9.69
N HIS A 184 17.22 7.13 10.95
CA HIS A 184 17.88 8.39 11.29
C HIS A 184 19.37 8.44 10.91
N ARG A 185 20.06 7.29 10.92
CA ARG A 185 21.49 7.19 10.62
C ARG A 185 21.80 7.03 9.13
N HIS A 186 20.98 6.26 8.42
CA HIS A 186 21.19 5.83 7.05
C HIS A 186 20.07 6.31 6.09
N GLY A 187 19.07 7.00 6.62
CA GLY A 187 17.95 7.51 5.86
C GLY A 187 16.89 6.46 5.52
N HIS A 188 17.07 5.20 5.91
CA HIS A 188 16.15 4.11 5.64
C HIS A 188 16.32 2.88 6.54
N ALA A 189 15.26 2.08 6.68
CA ALA A 189 15.31 0.78 7.36
C ALA A 189 14.18 -0.16 6.89
N HIS A 190 14.41 -1.47 7.02
CA HIS A 190 13.32 -2.46 7.00
C HIS A 190 12.61 -2.42 8.35
N LEU A 191 11.31 -2.10 8.36
CA LEU A 191 10.58 -1.88 9.63
C LEU A 191 9.76 -3.09 10.04
N THR A 192 9.10 -3.73 9.08
CA THR A 192 8.22 -4.87 9.33
C THR A 192 7.95 -5.59 8.01
N GLY A 193 7.57 -6.86 8.08
CA GLY A 193 7.27 -7.65 6.90
C GLY A 193 6.11 -8.62 7.14
N LEU A 194 5.31 -8.81 6.09
CA LEU A 194 4.22 -9.78 6.07
C LEU A 194 4.68 -11.01 5.30
N ARG A 195 5.52 -11.84 5.93
CA ARG A 195 6.02 -13.11 5.36
C ARG A 195 5.13 -14.31 5.68
N THR A 196 4.62 -14.41 6.91
CA THR A 196 4.01 -15.65 7.41
C THR A 196 2.51 -15.52 7.65
N VAL A 197 2.03 -14.29 7.84
CA VAL A 197 0.66 -14.05 8.31
C VAL A 197 -0.30 -13.83 7.15
N PHE A 198 0.18 -13.45 5.95
CA PHE A 198 -0.68 -12.84 4.94
C PHE A 198 -0.52 -13.35 3.51
N THR A 199 0.20 -14.38 3.16
CA THR A 199 0.49 -14.63 1.74
C THR A 199 0.35 -16.09 1.35
N GLU A 200 0.22 -16.36 0.05
CA GLU A 200 0.50 -17.70 -0.47
C GLU A 200 1.94 -18.07 -0.09
N PRO A 201 2.25 -19.36 0.17
CA PRO A 201 3.42 -19.81 0.93
C PRO A 201 4.79 -19.27 0.49
N ASP A 202 4.91 -18.63 -0.68
CA ASP A 202 6.18 -18.19 -1.28
C ASP A 202 6.24 -16.69 -1.61
N VAL A 203 5.27 -15.87 -1.19
CA VAL A 203 5.26 -14.43 -1.51
C VAL A 203 5.27 -13.61 -0.22
N ALA A 204 5.92 -12.45 -0.16
CA ALA A 204 5.91 -11.58 1.02
C ALA A 204 5.63 -10.12 0.65
N LEU A 205 5.11 -9.35 1.61
CA LEU A 205 5.06 -7.89 1.50
C LEU A 205 5.86 -7.25 2.62
N ASP A 206 7.04 -6.76 2.28
CA ASP A 206 7.91 -6.05 3.22
C ASP A 206 7.56 -4.55 3.24
N VAL A 207 7.71 -3.94 4.42
CA VAL A 207 7.48 -2.51 4.63
C VAL A 207 8.77 -1.85 5.10
N TYR A 208 9.23 -0.88 4.32
CA TYR A 208 10.43 -0.09 4.61
C TYR A 208 10.06 1.34 4.95
N GLY A 209 10.84 1.92 5.86
CA GLY A 209 10.78 3.32 6.25
C GLY A 209 11.91 4.10 5.60
N HIS A 210 11.68 5.38 5.33
CA HIS A 210 12.76 6.32 5.00
C HIS A 210 12.46 7.73 5.50
N ASP A 211 13.52 8.51 5.68
CA ASP A 211 13.42 9.94 5.97
C ASP A 211 13.73 10.78 4.71
N PRO A 212 12.73 11.46 4.11
CA PRO A 212 12.97 12.28 2.93
C PRO A 212 13.89 13.49 3.19
N ILE A 213 14.04 13.96 4.44
CA ILE A 213 14.94 15.08 4.78
C ILE A 213 16.39 14.63 4.71
N PHE A 214 16.70 13.45 5.24
CA PHE A 214 18.04 12.85 5.19
C PHE A 214 18.57 12.81 3.75
N HIS A 215 17.73 12.34 2.81
CA HIS A 215 18.11 12.24 1.40
C HIS A 215 18.28 13.60 0.74
N ARG A 216 17.41 14.59 1.02
CA ARG A 216 17.59 15.94 0.47
C ARG A 216 18.92 16.60 0.89
N ARG A 217 19.36 16.39 2.13
CA ARG A 217 20.58 17.02 2.65
C ARG A 217 21.86 16.39 2.09
N ARG A 218 21.92 15.06 1.96
CA ARG A 218 23.12 14.35 1.48
C ARG A 218 23.44 14.66 0.02
N TRP A 219 22.42 14.85 -0.82
CA TRP A 219 22.57 15.09 -2.27
C TRP A 219 22.56 16.58 -2.66
N ALA A 220 22.32 17.48 -1.71
CA ALA A 220 22.42 18.93 -1.94
C ALA A 220 23.88 19.45 -1.89
N VAL A 221 24.85 18.61 -1.52
CA VAL A 221 26.27 18.99 -1.40
C VAL A 221 27.06 18.66 -2.68
N THR A 222 26.41 18.07 -3.70
CA THR A 222 27.04 17.63 -4.95
C THR A 222 26.46 18.31 -6.21
N ALA A 223 25.71 19.39 -6.05
CA ALA A 223 25.17 20.20 -7.15
C ALA A 223 25.85 21.57 -7.24
#